data_AF-A0A369XH98-F1
#
_entry.id   AF-A0A369XH98-F1
#
_cell.length_a   1.000
_cell.length_b   1.000
_cell.length_c   1.000
_cell.angle_alpha   90.00
_cell.angle_beta   90.00
_cell.angle_gamma   90.00
#
_symmetry.space_group_name_H-M   'P 1'
#
loop_
_entity.id
_entity.type
_entity.pdbx_description
1 polymer ?
#
loop_
_entity_poly.entity_id
_entity_poly.type
_entity_poly.pdbx_seq_one_letter_code
_entity_poly.pdbx_strand_id
1 'polypeptide(L)'
;MSAALKRWSPPSPLVGQRVIEKVLRRHTSVQCPEADLVVAVIGRAIVDCLDRESYLRASARRFIAGRHLDEWTGLVGLHPDFVREIAGKGGYLASEEAHWVSVPRTRRAKPGVAVTALEVADA
;
A
#
# COMPACT_ATOMS: atom_id res chain seq x y z
N MET A 1 -14.81 -22.97 -17.90
CA MET A 1 -14.89 -21.49 -17.79
C MET A 1 -13.79 -21.02 -16.85
N SER A 2 -12.81 -20.25 -17.30
CA SER A 2 -11.69 -19.80 -16.47
C SER A 2 -12.17 -18.69 -15.53
N ALA A 3 -12.15 -18.91 -14.21
CA ALA A 3 -12.56 -17.89 -13.24
C ALA A 3 -11.65 -16.66 -13.35
N ALA A 4 -12.24 -15.47 -13.49
CA ALA A 4 -11.50 -14.22 -13.55
C ALA A 4 -10.79 -13.95 -12.22
N LEU A 5 -9.56 -13.44 -12.28
CA LEU A 5 -8.80 -13.09 -11.08
C LEU A 5 -9.15 -11.68 -10.63
N LYS A 6 -9.41 -11.47 -9.34
CA LYS A 6 -9.52 -10.11 -8.78
C LYS A 6 -8.13 -9.59 -8.46
N ARG A 7 -7.80 -8.40 -8.95
CA ARG A 7 -6.53 -7.72 -8.68
C ARG A 7 -6.80 -6.37 -8.01
N TRP A 8 -6.04 -6.10 -6.96
CA TRP A 8 -6.04 -4.80 -6.29
C TRP A 8 -5.44 -3.74 -7.21
N SER A 9 -6.19 -2.68 -7.47
CA SER A 9 -5.76 -1.50 -8.22
C SER A 9 -5.96 -0.25 -7.36
N PRO A 10 -4.98 0.11 -6.51
CA PRO A 10 -5.15 1.23 -5.59
C PRO A 10 -5.40 2.53 -6.36
N PRO A 11 -6.18 3.47 -5.79
CA PRO A 11 -6.31 4.80 -6.34
C PRO A 11 -4.97 5.54 -6.34
N SER A 12 -4.85 6.55 -7.20
CA SER A 12 -3.77 7.52 -7.11
C SER A 12 -4.06 8.48 -5.95
N PRO A 13 -3.23 8.51 -4.89
CA PRO A 13 -3.43 9.44 -3.79
C PRO A 13 -3.24 10.89 -4.26
N LEU A 14 -4.01 11.82 -3.66
CA LEU A 14 -4.00 13.24 -4.04
C LEU A 14 -2.73 13.97 -3.63
N VAL A 15 -2.07 13.45 -2.59
CA VAL A 15 -0.90 14.06 -1.97
C VAL A 15 0.13 12.97 -1.71
N GLY A 16 1.40 13.22 -2.02
CA GLY A 16 2.48 12.25 -1.80
C GLY A 16 2.99 12.21 -0.35
N GLN A 17 3.65 11.10 -0.01
CA GLN A 17 4.20 10.83 1.35
C GLN A 17 5.01 12.00 1.91
N ARG A 18 5.95 12.55 1.14
CA ARG A 18 6.83 13.64 1.61
C ARG A 18 6.06 14.90 2.01
N VAL A 19 4.93 15.19 1.38
CA VAL A 19 4.09 16.34 1.73
C VAL A 19 3.33 16.04 3.02
N ILE A 20 2.81 14.82 3.17
CA ILE A 20 2.16 14.36 4.40
C ILE A 20 3.11 14.49 5.59
N GLU A 21 4.32 13.93 5.49
CA GLU A 21 5.32 14.00 6.56
C GLU A 21 5.65 15.45 6.95
N LYS A 22 5.81 16.34 5.97
CA LYS A 22 6.02 17.78 6.25
C LYS A 22 4.84 18.42 6.99
N VAL A 23 3.60 18.08 6.61
CA VAL A 23 2.40 18.62 7.27
C VAL A 23 2.31 18.08 8.69
N LEU A 24 2.50 16.78 8.89
CA LEU A 24 2.49 16.16 10.22
C LEU A 24 3.57 16.76 11.11
N ARG A 25 4.83 16.86 10.64
CA ARG A 25 5.94 17.45 11.39
C ARG A 25 5.70 18.91 11.81
N ARG A 26 4.94 19.69 11.03
CA ARG A 26 4.59 21.07 11.41
C ARG A 26 3.57 21.17 12.55
N HIS A 27 2.83 20.10 12.82
CA HIS A 27 1.82 20.05 13.87
C HIS A 27 2.29 19.25 15.10
N THR A 28 3.52 18.75 15.11
CA THR A 28 4.10 18.14 16.31
C THR A 28 4.46 19.21 17.33
N SER A 29 4.17 18.96 18.61
CA SER A 29 4.58 19.84 19.71
C SER A 29 6.04 19.65 20.11
N VAL A 30 6.64 18.51 19.73
CA VAL A 30 8.03 18.14 20.05
C VAL A 30 8.93 18.45 18.87
N GLN A 31 10.10 19.05 19.14
CA GLN A 31 11.12 19.36 18.13
C GLN A 31 12.42 18.60 18.44
N CYS A 32 12.48 17.35 18.00
CA CYS A 32 13.65 16.49 18.13
C CYS A 32 13.71 15.44 17.00
N PRO A 33 14.86 14.78 16.77
CA PRO A 33 14.98 13.73 15.76
C PRO A 33 14.03 12.54 15.97
N GLU A 34 13.67 12.22 17.22
CA GLU A 34 12.74 11.15 17.53
C GLU A 34 11.33 11.47 17.03
N ALA A 35 10.94 12.75 17.00
CA ALA A 35 9.67 13.17 16.41
C ALA A 35 9.64 12.92 14.90
N ASP A 36 10.76 13.03 14.20
CA ASP A 36 10.86 12.67 12.79
C ASP A 36 10.63 11.18 12.55
N LEU A 37 11.15 10.33 13.45
CA LEU A 37 10.93 8.88 13.37
C LEU A 37 9.45 8.54 13.54
N VAL A 38 8.78 9.14 14.54
CA VAL A 38 7.33 8.96 14.75
C VAL A 38 6.53 9.42 13.53
N VAL A 39 6.85 10.60 12.99
CA VAL A 39 6.18 11.13 11.78
C VAL A 39 6.43 10.21 10.57
N ALA A 40 7.63 9.68 10.41
CA ALA A 40 7.96 8.76 9.32
C ALA A 40 7.19 7.43 9.45
N VAL A 41 7.06 6.88 10.66
CA VAL A 41 6.25 5.67 10.91
C VAL A 41 4.80 5.91 10.53
N ILE A 42 4.21 7.01 10.98
CA ILE A 42 2.83 7.37 10.66
C ILE A 42 2.66 7.61 9.15
N GLY A 43 3.56 8.38 8.54
CA GLY A 43 3.55 8.66 7.11
C GLY A 43 3.66 7.40 6.27
N ARG A 44 4.51 6.45 6.68
CA ARG A 44 4.64 5.16 6.03
C ARG A 44 3.38 4.31 6.18
N ALA A 45 2.80 4.25 7.37
CA ALA A 45 1.55 3.52 7.59
C ALA A 45 0.39 4.08 6.74
N ILE A 46 0.33 5.40 6.53
CA ILE A 46 -0.66 5.99 5.59
C ILE A 46 -0.44 5.45 4.17
N VAL A 47 0.79 5.45 3.67
CA VAL A 47 1.11 4.94 2.32
C VAL A 47 0.80 3.45 2.18
N ASP A 48 1.15 2.66 3.19
CA ASP A 48 0.94 1.21 3.20
C ASP A 48 -0.55 0.84 3.22
N CYS A 49 -1.48 1.77 3.51
CA CYS A 49 -2.91 1.55 3.32
C CYS A 49 -3.31 1.31 1.85
N LEU A 50 -2.42 1.59 0.89
CA LEU A 50 -2.60 1.32 -0.53
C LEU A 50 -1.71 0.17 -1.04
N ASP A 51 -1.00 -0.53 -0.16
CA ASP A 51 -0.07 -1.59 -0.54
C ASP A 51 -0.76 -2.72 -1.32
N ARG A 52 -0.01 -3.39 -2.20
CA ARG A 52 -0.50 -4.52 -2.99
C ARG A 52 -0.58 -5.80 -2.19
N GLU A 53 0.27 -5.95 -1.19
CA GLU A 53 0.25 -7.05 -0.25
C GLU A 53 -0.90 -6.86 0.75
N SER A 54 -1.85 -7.80 0.74
CA SER A 54 -3.07 -7.71 1.55
C SER A 54 -2.79 -7.64 3.05
N TYR A 55 -1.77 -8.34 3.53
CA TYR A 55 -1.41 -8.36 4.95
C TYR A 55 -0.84 -7.01 5.42
N LEU A 56 0.03 -6.38 4.62
CA LEU A 56 0.58 -5.04 4.91
C LEU A 56 -0.53 -4.01 4.92
N ARG A 57 -1.37 -4.02 3.88
CA ARG A 57 -2.50 -3.11 3.76
C ARG A 57 -3.48 -3.24 4.92
N ALA A 58 -3.88 -4.47 5.27
CA ALA A 58 -4.79 -4.70 6.38
C ALA A 58 -4.17 -4.25 7.72
N SER A 59 -2.87 -4.50 7.93
CA SER A 59 -2.16 -4.06 9.13
C SER A 59 -2.11 -2.54 9.23
N ALA A 60 -1.72 -1.87 8.14
CA ALA A 60 -1.65 -0.42 8.06
C ALA A 60 -3.02 0.25 8.29
N ARG A 61 -4.09 -0.26 7.67
CA ARG A 61 -5.45 0.24 7.88
C ARG A 61 -5.92 0.06 9.32
N ARG A 62 -5.60 -1.08 9.96
CA ARG A 62 -5.87 -1.29 11.39
C ARG A 62 -5.08 -0.33 12.28
N PHE A 63 -3.83 -0.05 11.95
CA PHE A 63 -3.01 0.91 12.68
C PHE A 63 -3.61 2.32 12.60
N ILE A 64 -3.92 2.82 11.40
CA ILE A 64 -4.46 4.17 11.18
C ILE A 64 -5.87 4.34 11.76
N ALA A 65 -6.74 3.35 11.61
CA ALA A 65 -8.11 3.42 12.13
C ALA A 65 -8.21 3.09 13.63
N GLY A 66 -7.20 2.41 14.19
CA GLY A 66 -7.23 1.88 15.55
C GLY A 66 -6.62 2.81 16.60
N ARG A 67 -6.58 2.30 17.84
CA ARG A 67 -6.02 2.98 19.02
C ARG A 67 -4.50 3.05 19.04
N HIS A 68 -3.81 2.19 18.29
CA HIS A 68 -2.35 2.23 18.21
C HIS A 68 -1.86 3.57 17.66
N LEU A 69 -2.60 4.18 16.73
CA LEU A 69 -2.26 5.53 16.26
C LEU A 69 -2.23 6.54 17.41
N ASP A 70 -3.16 6.45 18.36
CA ASP A 70 -3.28 7.39 19.48
C ASP A 70 -2.00 7.40 20.32
N GLU A 71 -1.44 6.22 20.62
CA GLU A 71 -0.18 6.05 21.35
C GLU A 71 0.99 6.74 20.62
N TRP A 72 1.12 6.53 19.31
CA TRP A 72 2.19 7.14 18.51
C TRP A 72 2.02 8.66 18.39
N THR A 73 0.80 9.14 18.18
CA THR A 73 0.54 10.57 18.08
C THR A 73 0.74 11.28 19.43
N GLY A 74 0.48 10.59 20.54
CA GLY A 74 0.74 11.09 21.89
C GLY A 74 2.21 11.39 22.16
N LEU A 75 3.14 10.62 21.58
CA LEU A 75 4.60 10.83 21.71
C LEU A 75 5.07 12.18 21.16
N VAL A 76 4.34 12.74 20.19
CA VAL A 76 4.73 13.97 19.47
C VAL A 76 3.69 15.08 19.58
N GLY A 77 2.66 14.90 20.43
CA GLY A 77 1.55 15.83 20.62
C GLY A 77 0.71 16.08 19.37
N LEU A 78 0.61 15.09 18.47
CA LEU A 78 -0.30 15.14 17.34
C LEU A 78 -1.71 14.70 17.77
N HIS A 79 -2.73 15.27 17.12
CA HIS A 79 -4.09 14.78 17.27
C HIS A 79 -4.33 13.58 16.34
N PRO A 80 -4.78 12.41 16.83
CA PRO A 80 -4.94 11.23 15.99
C PRO A 80 -5.99 11.43 14.89
N ASP A 81 -7.08 12.16 15.17
CA ASP A 81 -8.10 12.44 14.14
C ASP A 81 -7.58 13.33 13.01
N PHE A 82 -6.61 14.20 13.26
CA PHE A 82 -5.97 14.99 12.20
C PHE A 82 -5.23 14.07 11.21
N VAL A 83 -4.55 13.05 11.72
CA VAL A 83 -3.88 12.03 10.89
C VAL A 83 -4.90 11.23 10.10
N ARG A 84 -5.99 10.79 10.73
CA ARG A 84 -7.08 10.05 10.08
C ARG A 84 -7.73 10.87 8.97
N GLU A 85 -7.94 12.17 9.20
CA GLU A 85 -8.46 13.08 8.18
C GLU A 85 -7.51 13.22 6.99
N ILE A 86 -6.21 13.35 7.22
CA ILE A 86 -5.21 13.39 6.13
C ILE A 86 -5.25 12.10 5.32
N ALA A 87 -5.29 10.94 5.98
CA ALA A 87 -5.34 9.65 5.30
C ALA A 87 -6.64 9.48 4.49
N GLY A 88 -7.78 9.88 5.04
CA GLY A 88 -9.08 9.85 4.37
C GLY A 88 -9.15 10.81 3.19
N LYS A 89 -8.91 12.10 3.42
CA LYS A 89 -8.97 13.15 2.39
C LYS A 89 -7.89 12.99 1.33
N GLY A 90 -6.73 12.42 1.69
CA GLY A 90 -5.64 12.12 0.76
C GLY A 90 -5.90 10.92 -0.17
N GLY A 91 -6.96 10.14 0.08
CA GLY A 91 -7.33 8.98 -0.71
C GLY A 91 -6.67 7.66 -0.29
N TYR A 92 -5.97 7.63 0.85
CA TYR A 92 -5.26 6.44 1.34
C TYR A 92 -6.18 5.42 2.00
N LEU A 93 -7.32 5.86 2.54
CA LEU A 93 -8.33 5.00 3.15
C LEU A 93 -9.50 4.70 2.21
N ALA A 94 -9.28 4.74 0.89
CA ALA A 94 -10.32 4.41 -0.10
C ALA A 94 -10.91 3.00 0.13
N SER A 95 -12.19 2.83 -0.21
CA SER A 95 -12.91 1.54 -0.11
C SER A 95 -12.18 0.48 -0.93
N GLU A 96 -11.93 -0.70 -0.34
CA GLU A 96 -11.23 -1.75 -1.08
C GLU A 96 -12.11 -2.32 -2.20
N GLU A 97 -13.40 -2.45 -1.92
CA GLU A 97 -14.42 -3.02 -2.81
C GLU A 97 -14.48 -2.28 -4.15
N ALA A 98 -14.36 -0.95 -4.12
CA ALA A 98 -14.39 -0.09 -5.30
C ALA A 98 -13.16 -0.25 -6.22
N HIS A 99 -12.07 -0.84 -5.71
CA HIS A 99 -10.76 -0.87 -6.36
C HIS A 99 -10.24 -2.28 -6.69
N TRP A 100 -11.09 -3.31 -6.50
CA TRP A 100 -10.84 -4.65 -7.01
C TRP A 100 -11.26 -4.76 -8.48
N VAL A 101 -10.28 -4.90 -9.38
CA VAL A 101 -10.52 -5.03 -10.82
C VAL A 101 -10.50 -6.51 -11.21
N SER A 102 -11.46 -6.92 -12.06
CA SER A 102 -11.49 -8.25 -12.66
C SER A 102 -10.49 -8.33 -13.81
N VAL A 103 -9.53 -9.25 -13.73
CA VAL A 103 -8.47 -9.44 -14.73
C VAL A 103 -8.63 -10.79 -15.41
N PRO A 104 -8.63 -10.84 -16.76
CA PRO A 104 -8.64 -12.09 -17.51
C PRO A 104 -7.41 -12.94 -17.18
N ARG A 105 -7.60 -14.24 -16.91
CA ARG A 105 -6.48 -15.19 -16.80
C ARG A 105 -5.89 -15.44 -18.18
N THR A 106 -4.84 -14.73 -18.57
CA THR A 106 -4.04 -15.09 -19.74
C THR A 106 -3.32 -16.42 -19.45
N ARG A 107 -3.60 -17.47 -20.25
CA ARG A 107 -2.80 -18.70 -20.23
C ARG A 107 -1.43 -18.33 -20.79
N ARG A 108 -0.40 -18.24 -19.95
CA ARG A 108 1.00 -18.32 -20.42
C ARG A 108 1.15 -19.67 -21.12
N ALA A 109 1.19 -19.69 -22.44
CA ALA A 109 1.67 -20.84 -23.18
C ALA A 109 3.16 -21.00 -22.82
N LYS A 110 3.52 -22.10 -22.16
CA LYS A 110 4.91 -22.55 -22.14
C LYS A 110 5.25 -22.92 -23.60
N PRO A 111 6.30 -22.37 -24.23
CA PRO A 111 6.81 -22.99 -25.44
C PRO A 111 7.44 -24.31 -24.99
N GLY A 112 6.79 -25.43 -25.34
CA GLY A 112 7.39 -26.75 -25.20
C GLY A 112 8.64 -26.76 -26.07
N VAL A 113 9.79 -26.97 -25.45
CA VAL A 113 11.03 -27.29 -26.17
C VAL A 113 10.78 -28.61 -26.89
N ALA A 114 10.54 -28.54 -28.20
CA ALA A 114 10.55 -29.71 -29.06
C ALA A 114 12.02 -30.09 -29.29
N VAL A 115 12.53 -31.02 -28.48
CA VAL A 115 13.72 -31.78 -28.85
C VAL A 115 13.23 -32.90 -29.75
N THR A 116 13.28 -32.70 -31.06
CA THR A 116 13.21 -33.81 -32.02
C THR A 116 14.63 -34.35 -32.19
N ALA A 117 14.84 -35.54 -31.64
CA ALA A 117 15.94 -36.42 -32.01
C ALA A 117 15.57 -37.20 -33.29
N LEU A 118 16.61 -37.61 -34.03
CA LEU A 118 16.63 -38.38 -35.29
C LEU A 118 16.27 -37.53 -36.52
N GLU A 119 17.10 -37.48 -37.57
CA GLU A 119 17.56 -38.64 -38.35
C GLU A 119 19.06 -38.66 -38.70
N VAL A 120 19.61 -39.87 -38.64
CA VAL A 120 20.81 -40.34 -39.33
C VAL A 120 20.34 -40.95 -40.65
N ALA A 121 20.84 -40.49 -41.81
CA ALA A 121 21.19 -41.30 -42.99
C ALA A 121 21.55 -40.44 -44.23
N ASP A 122 22.74 -40.70 -44.79
CA ASP A 122 23.19 -40.65 -46.19
C ASP A 122 22.86 -39.47 -47.14
N ALA A 123 23.91 -38.71 -47.51
CA ALA A 123 24.53 -38.74 -48.85
C ALA A 123 25.88 -37.99 -48.84
#